data_AF-A0A803KSH4-F1
#
_entry.id   AF-A0A803KSH4-F1
#
_cell.length_a   1.000
_cell.length_b   1.000
_cell.length_c   1.000
_cell.angle_alpha   90.00
_cell.angle_beta   90.00
_cell.angle_gamma   90.00
#
_symmetry.space_group_name_H-M   'P 1'
#
loop_
_entity.id
_entity.type
_entity.pdbx_description
1 polymer ?
#
loop_
_entity_poly.entity_id
_entity_poly.type
_entity_poly.pdbx_seq_one_letter_code
_entity_poly.pdbx_strand_id
1 'polypeptide(L)'
;MEEAARYIKRCLGGGEEDAILFCGSGTTAAIKRLQEVMGVAIASTLRSRVLETLRNGERWVVFLGPYEHHSNLLSWRNSLVEVVEIALTKDGGSIDMEALRVQLEHYESTNRPMLGSFSACSNVTGIVSDTRAIARLLHQYGAFACFDFAASGPYVEINTKAGEIDGYDAVFVSPHKFIGGAGSPGILLMSKKLYLLTSSTPSTCGGGTVSYVNGFSEEDTLYSNSVEERENAGTPPITQTIRAALAFWVKEYIGVETIEEQEHNYMARAVAKLGNIKNIVILRNTSLKRLAILSFLVYPATQNRGKQDPGQRKPLNGRFVAKLLNDLFGIQARGGCACAGPYGHYLLNVDKDYSLALRASIQQGYEGVKPAWTRVSFPYYMSKEEFKSVLDAVEFVATYGHQFLALYHFNWRNGDWTYNNRAFDEILHNARNNIKDEVKLASFMQDLKLRAKVVKGTDTNKNTNDKNLTAKYDSYLETAIFIASLLPTKPKQGWIPEELDIDIPFSI
;
A
#
# COMPACT_ATOMS: atom_id res chain seq x y z
N MET A 1 26.90 14.84 -0.54
CA MET A 1 25.67 14.49 -1.28
C MET A 1 25.98 13.54 -2.42
N GLU A 2 26.92 13.87 -3.30
CA GLU A 2 27.30 13.02 -4.44
C GLU A 2 27.69 11.59 -4.04
N GLU A 3 28.41 11.42 -2.94
CA GLU A 3 28.73 10.08 -2.40
C GLU A 3 27.46 9.28 -2.06
N ALA A 4 26.49 9.92 -1.39
CA ALA A 4 25.20 9.32 -1.09
C ALA A 4 24.42 8.97 -2.36
N ALA A 5 24.47 9.83 -3.38
CA ALA A 5 23.83 9.56 -4.68
C ALA A 5 24.47 8.38 -5.41
N ARG A 6 25.81 8.35 -5.50
CA ARG A 6 26.58 7.23 -6.08
C ARG A 6 26.32 5.92 -5.34
N TYR A 7 26.28 5.97 -4.00
CA TYR A 7 25.96 4.83 -3.16
C TYR A 7 24.58 4.26 -3.48
N ILE A 8 23.53 5.11 -3.49
CA ILE A 8 22.17 4.66 -3.80
C ILE A 8 22.09 4.13 -5.24
N LYS A 9 22.70 4.82 -6.20
CA LYS A 9 22.74 4.39 -7.62
C LYS A 9 23.33 2.98 -7.75
N ARG A 10 24.45 2.70 -7.07
CA ARG A 10 25.05 1.38 -6.99
C ARG A 10 24.10 0.35 -6.36
N CYS A 11 23.46 0.67 -5.24
CA CYS A 11 22.51 -0.23 -4.58
C CYS A 11 21.28 -0.59 -5.43
N LEU A 12 20.99 0.19 -6.47
CA LEU A 12 19.91 -0.07 -7.44
C LEU A 12 20.42 -0.77 -8.71
N GLY A 13 21.73 -1.00 -8.84
CA GLY A 13 22.36 -1.56 -10.05
C GLY A 13 22.58 -0.57 -11.18
N GLY A 14 22.46 0.74 -10.93
CA GLY A 14 22.60 1.78 -11.95
C GLY A 14 24.05 1.98 -12.42
N GLY A 15 24.23 2.09 -13.74
CA GLY A 15 25.51 2.33 -14.41
C GLY A 15 25.69 3.74 -14.95
N GLU A 16 26.66 3.93 -15.85
CA GLU A 16 26.95 5.22 -16.49
C GLU A 16 25.84 5.66 -17.46
N GLU A 17 25.16 4.71 -18.09
CA GLU A 17 24.04 4.96 -19.01
C GLU A 17 22.71 5.28 -18.30
N ASP A 18 22.72 5.26 -16.97
CA ASP A 18 21.57 5.59 -16.13
C ASP A 18 21.75 6.97 -15.49
N ALA A 19 20.64 7.62 -15.17
CA ALA A 19 20.59 8.85 -14.39
C ALA A 19 19.77 8.61 -13.11
N ILE A 20 20.31 9.02 -11.95
CA ILE A 20 19.57 9.03 -10.69
C ILE A 20 19.04 10.43 -10.39
N LEU A 21 17.73 10.54 -10.18
CA LEU A 21 17.03 11.77 -9.83
C LEU A 21 16.36 11.64 -8.46
N PHE A 22 16.47 12.69 -7.64
CA PHE A 22 15.84 12.77 -6.32
C PHE A 22 14.55 13.60 -6.42
N CYS A 23 13.43 12.89 -6.48
CA CYS A 23 12.13 13.44 -6.87
C CYS A 23 11.25 13.63 -5.63
N GLY A 24 10.99 14.87 -5.22
CA GLY A 24 9.94 15.25 -4.26
C GLY A 24 9.59 14.20 -3.20
N SER A 25 8.31 13.88 -3.05
CA SER A 25 7.83 12.89 -2.06
C SER A 25 7.47 11.54 -2.70
N GLY A 26 8.30 10.52 -2.43
CA GLY A 26 8.02 9.11 -2.76
C GLY A 26 7.94 8.81 -4.26
N THR A 27 7.44 7.62 -4.60
CA THR A 27 7.34 7.18 -6.01
C THR A 27 6.36 8.00 -6.83
N THR A 28 5.37 8.64 -6.21
CA THR A 28 4.48 9.59 -6.90
C THR A 28 5.26 10.69 -7.61
N ALA A 29 6.23 11.29 -6.92
CA ALA A 29 7.07 12.33 -7.52
C ALA A 29 8.05 11.75 -8.55
N ALA A 30 8.56 10.53 -8.33
CA ALA A 30 9.46 9.85 -9.26
C ALA A 30 8.76 9.50 -10.60
N ILE A 31 7.55 8.96 -10.55
CA ILE A 31 6.73 8.64 -11.75
C ILE A 31 6.38 9.92 -12.49
N LYS A 32 5.98 10.97 -11.75
CA LYS A 32 5.71 12.28 -12.35
C LYS A 32 6.97 12.85 -13.02
N ARG A 33 8.13 12.76 -12.39
CA ARG A 33 9.39 13.21 -12.97
C ARG A 33 9.72 12.45 -14.25
N LEU A 34 9.50 11.14 -14.30
CA LEU A 34 9.67 10.37 -15.54
C LEU A 34 8.78 10.91 -16.67
N GLN A 35 7.50 11.20 -16.38
CA GLN A 35 6.59 11.79 -17.38
C GLN A 35 7.07 13.16 -17.87
N GLU A 36 7.67 13.96 -16.99
CA GLU A 36 8.18 15.27 -17.34
C GLU A 36 9.39 15.18 -18.26
N VAL A 37 10.38 14.33 -17.94
CA VAL A 37 11.58 14.16 -18.78
C VAL A 37 11.32 13.41 -20.08
N MET A 38 10.22 12.66 -20.16
CA MET A 38 9.71 12.08 -21.40
C MET A 38 8.85 13.07 -22.22
N GLY A 39 8.54 14.25 -21.68
CA GLY A 39 7.68 15.23 -22.37
C GLY A 39 6.20 14.85 -22.47
N VAL A 40 5.73 13.86 -21.69
CA VAL A 40 4.33 13.41 -21.70
C VAL A 40 3.50 13.98 -20.54
N ALA A 41 4.15 14.66 -19.60
CA ALA A 41 3.50 15.43 -18.55
C ALA A 41 2.81 16.68 -19.12
N ILE A 42 1.60 16.97 -18.65
CA ILE A 42 0.85 18.16 -19.07
C ILE A 42 0.01 18.71 -17.91
N ALA A 43 -0.25 20.01 -17.92
CA ALA A 43 -1.25 20.61 -17.04
C ALA A 43 -2.65 20.10 -17.40
N SER A 44 -3.46 19.75 -16.40
CA SER A 44 -4.79 19.17 -16.60
C SER A 44 -5.72 20.04 -17.45
N THR A 45 -5.58 21.37 -17.36
CA THR A 45 -6.36 22.36 -18.12
C THR A 45 -6.05 22.38 -19.62
N LEU A 46 -4.89 21.86 -20.04
CA LEU A 46 -4.46 21.86 -21.44
C LEU A 46 -4.56 20.48 -22.09
N ARG A 47 -4.72 19.42 -21.29
CA ARG A 47 -4.63 18.03 -21.75
C ARG A 47 -5.50 17.72 -22.97
N SER A 48 -6.79 18.05 -22.93
CA SER A 48 -7.71 17.73 -24.04
C SER A 48 -7.31 18.42 -25.33
N ARG A 49 -6.94 19.70 -25.26
CA ARG A 49 -6.50 20.49 -26.43
C ARG A 49 -5.23 19.93 -27.06
N VAL A 50 -4.25 19.52 -26.24
CA VAL A 50 -3.00 18.96 -26.75
C VAL A 50 -3.23 17.58 -27.38
N LEU A 51 -4.07 16.73 -26.75
CA LEU A 51 -4.41 15.40 -27.29
C LEU A 51 -5.07 15.47 -28.67
N GLU A 52 -5.87 16.51 -28.95
CA GLU A 52 -6.48 16.72 -30.28
C GLU A 52 -5.45 17.06 -31.36
N THR A 53 -4.30 17.61 -30.98
CA THR A 53 -3.24 18.04 -31.91
C THR A 53 -2.10 17.03 -32.07
N LEU A 54 -1.95 16.09 -31.14
CA LEU A 54 -0.88 15.10 -31.16
C LEU A 54 -1.06 14.11 -32.31
N ARG A 55 0.01 13.89 -33.09
CA ARG A 55 -0.01 12.83 -34.11
C ARG A 55 0.01 11.48 -33.42
N ASN A 56 -0.66 10.48 -34.01
CA ASN A 56 -0.77 9.16 -33.40
C ASN A 56 0.61 8.54 -33.06
N GLY A 57 1.61 8.71 -33.95
CA GLY A 57 2.98 8.24 -33.74
C GLY A 57 3.75 8.93 -32.62
N GLU A 58 3.33 10.12 -32.18
CA GLU A 58 3.94 10.85 -31.06
C GLU A 58 3.36 10.43 -29.71
N ARG A 59 2.18 9.79 -29.73
CA ARG A 59 1.45 9.44 -28.51
C ARG A 59 1.95 8.11 -27.97
N TRP A 60 2.68 8.15 -26.86
CA TRP A 60 3.14 6.95 -26.15
C TRP A 60 1.99 6.03 -25.74
N VAL A 61 2.26 4.73 -25.73
CA VAL A 61 1.39 3.69 -25.16
C VAL A 61 2.04 3.20 -23.86
N VAL A 62 1.28 3.24 -22.76
CA VAL A 62 1.75 2.81 -21.44
C VAL A 62 0.91 1.64 -20.94
N PHE A 63 1.56 0.49 -20.79
CA PHE A 63 0.97 -0.73 -20.23
C PHE A 63 1.09 -0.71 -18.70
N LEU A 64 -0.02 -0.93 -18.00
CA LEU A 64 -0.09 -0.93 -16.55
C LEU A 64 -0.56 -2.29 -16.02
N GLY A 65 -0.09 -2.66 -14.84
CA GLY A 65 -0.56 -3.85 -14.16
C GLY A 65 -1.97 -3.72 -13.57
N PRO A 66 -2.54 -4.83 -13.07
CA PRO A 66 -3.90 -4.86 -12.51
C PRO A 66 -3.97 -4.40 -11.05
N TYR A 67 -2.84 -4.30 -10.35
CA TYR A 67 -2.77 -3.92 -8.94
C TYR A 67 -1.91 -2.69 -8.68
N GLU A 68 -1.86 -1.78 -9.66
CA GLU A 68 -1.12 -0.54 -9.51
C GLU A 68 -1.67 0.33 -8.37
N HIS A 69 -0.76 0.89 -7.60
CA HIS A 69 -1.07 1.98 -6.69
C HIS A 69 -1.55 3.19 -7.49
N HIS A 70 -2.41 4.03 -6.92
CA HIS A 70 -2.94 5.22 -7.58
C HIS A 70 -1.86 6.14 -8.17
N SER A 71 -0.67 6.20 -7.57
CA SER A 71 0.49 6.93 -8.12
C SER A 71 0.94 6.42 -9.47
N ASN A 72 0.88 5.11 -9.71
CA ASN A 72 1.26 4.45 -10.96
C ASN A 72 0.06 4.16 -11.88
N LEU A 73 -1.12 4.72 -11.58
CA LEU A 73 -2.31 4.60 -12.42
C LEU A 73 -2.86 5.97 -12.83
N LEU A 74 -3.26 6.78 -11.83
CA LEU A 74 -3.88 8.08 -12.08
C LEU A 74 -2.91 9.05 -12.73
N SER A 75 -1.62 8.95 -12.39
CA SER A 75 -0.58 9.80 -12.99
C SER A 75 -0.50 9.58 -14.50
N TRP A 76 -0.45 8.33 -14.97
CA TRP A 76 -0.43 8.01 -16.40
C TRP A 76 -1.75 8.35 -17.09
N ARG A 77 -2.90 8.02 -16.48
CA ARG A 77 -4.22 8.36 -17.05
C ARG A 77 -4.42 9.87 -17.27
N ASN A 78 -3.75 10.72 -16.48
CA ASN A 78 -3.82 12.18 -16.60
C ASN A 78 -2.64 12.79 -17.38
N SER A 79 -1.80 11.97 -18.01
CA SER A 79 -0.73 12.41 -18.92
C SER A 79 -1.21 12.40 -20.39
N LEU A 80 -0.30 12.68 -21.32
CA LEU A 80 -0.58 12.67 -22.77
C LEU A 80 -0.58 11.25 -23.38
N VAL A 81 -0.25 10.23 -22.61
CA VAL A 81 -0.16 8.85 -23.11
C VAL A 81 -1.53 8.22 -23.35
N GLU A 82 -1.52 7.08 -24.03
CA GLU A 82 -2.61 6.11 -24.02
C GLU A 82 -2.29 5.03 -22.99
N VAL A 83 -3.25 4.72 -22.12
CA VAL A 83 -3.08 3.73 -21.05
C VAL A 83 -3.79 2.44 -21.43
N VAL A 84 -3.07 1.33 -21.31
CA VAL A 84 -3.59 -0.03 -21.52
C VAL A 84 -3.40 -0.81 -20.22
N GLU A 85 -4.50 -1.21 -19.59
CA GLU A 85 -4.47 -1.95 -18.32
C GLU A 85 -4.49 -3.46 -18.58
N ILE A 86 -3.48 -4.16 -18.09
CA ILE A 86 -3.36 -5.62 -18.21
C ILE A 86 -4.08 -6.28 -17.04
N ALA A 87 -4.94 -7.25 -17.35
CA ALA A 87 -5.71 -7.97 -16.37
C ALA A 87 -4.86 -8.94 -15.52
N LEU A 88 -5.47 -9.45 -14.45
CA LEU A 88 -4.97 -10.64 -13.79
C LEU A 88 -5.36 -11.89 -14.59
N THR A 89 -4.53 -12.91 -14.46
CA THR A 89 -4.85 -14.30 -14.79
C THR A 89 -6.19 -14.72 -14.16
N LYS A 90 -6.85 -15.73 -14.74
CA LYS A 90 -8.20 -16.16 -14.30
C LYS A 90 -8.27 -16.60 -12.84
N ASP A 91 -7.18 -17.13 -12.28
CA ASP A 91 -7.06 -17.47 -10.86
C ASP A 91 -6.83 -16.25 -9.96
N GLY A 92 -6.66 -15.06 -10.55
CA GLY A 92 -6.44 -13.79 -9.89
C GLY A 92 -5.07 -13.68 -9.23
N GLY A 93 -4.14 -14.59 -9.55
CA GLY A 93 -2.88 -14.76 -8.84
C GLY A 93 -1.76 -13.85 -9.37
N SER A 94 -1.65 -13.73 -10.69
CA SER A 94 -0.53 -13.08 -11.37
C SER A 94 -1.00 -12.20 -12.53
N ILE A 95 -0.14 -11.30 -13.00
CA ILE A 95 -0.37 -10.53 -14.23
C ILE A 95 -0.55 -11.51 -15.40
N ASP A 96 -1.56 -11.26 -16.23
CA ASP A 96 -1.80 -12.07 -17.43
C ASP A 96 -0.78 -11.71 -18.53
N MET A 97 0.30 -12.50 -18.58
CA MET A 97 1.40 -12.33 -19.54
C MET A 97 0.95 -12.52 -20.99
N GLU A 98 -0.07 -13.35 -21.24
CA GLU A 98 -0.62 -13.56 -22.57
C GLU A 98 -1.46 -12.35 -23.00
N ALA A 99 -2.27 -11.81 -22.10
CA ALA A 99 -2.96 -10.54 -22.36
C ALA A 99 -1.98 -9.40 -22.65
N LEU A 100 -0.86 -9.31 -21.91
CA LEU A 100 0.20 -8.34 -22.20
C LEU A 100 0.81 -8.56 -23.60
N ARG A 101 1.14 -9.81 -23.96
CA ARG A 101 1.69 -10.14 -25.28
C ARG A 101 0.76 -9.71 -26.42
N VAL A 102 -0.53 -10.02 -26.32
CA VAL A 102 -1.53 -9.64 -27.34
C VAL A 102 -1.63 -8.12 -27.49
N GLN A 103 -1.59 -7.37 -26.39
CA GLN A 103 -1.61 -5.91 -26.44
C GLN A 103 -0.31 -5.35 -27.06
N LEU A 104 0.85 -5.92 -26.72
CA LEU A 104 2.13 -5.51 -27.31
C LEU A 104 2.15 -5.73 -28.83
N GLU A 105 1.71 -6.90 -29.31
CA GLU A 105 1.59 -7.19 -30.75
C GLU A 105 0.67 -6.19 -31.47
N HIS A 106 -0.46 -5.86 -30.84
CA HIS A 106 -1.38 -4.88 -31.40
C HIS A 106 -0.71 -3.52 -31.60
N TYR A 107 -0.02 -3.01 -30.58
CA TYR A 107 0.58 -1.67 -30.63
C TYR A 107 1.93 -1.62 -31.35
N GLU A 108 2.67 -2.72 -31.45
CA GLU A 108 3.88 -2.81 -32.29
C GLU A 108 3.57 -2.40 -33.73
N SER A 109 2.44 -2.86 -34.27
CA SER A 109 1.97 -2.52 -35.62
C SER A 109 1.68 -1.02 -35.83
N THR A 110 1.55 -0.23 -34.75
CA THR A 110 1.23 1.19 -34.81
C THR A 110 2.45 2.10 -34.90
N ASN A 111 3.66 1.54 -34.73
CA ASN A 111 4.94 2.28 -34.70
C ASN A 111 4.95 3.43 -33.67
N ARG A 112 4.21 3.26 -32.57
CA ARG A 112 4.17 4.19 -31.44
C ARG A 112 5.20 3.78 -30.39
N PRO A 113 5.81 4.75 -29.67
CA PRO A 113 6.70 4.40 -28.57
C PRO A 113 5.90 3.74 -27.43
N MET A 114 6.46 2.68 -26.87
CA MET A 114 5.80 1.82 -25.88
C MET A 114 6.59 1.76 -24.58
N LEU A 115 5.87 1.69 -23.45
CA LEU A 115 6.45 1.57 -22.12
C LEU A 115 5.53 0.72 -21.24
N GLY A 116 6.08 -0.18 -20.43
CA GLY A 116 5.37 -0.84 -19.33
C GLY A 116 5.73 -0.19 -18.00
N SER A 117 4.74 0.14 -17.16
CA SER A 117 4.96 0.64 -15.80
C SER A 117 4.20 -0.24 -14.79
N PHE A 118 4.89 -1.21 -14.20
CA PHE A 118 4.28 -2.24 -13.36
C PHE A 118 4.76 -2.16 -11.91
N SER A 119 3.87 -2.43 -10.97
CA SER A 119 4.24 -2.62 -9.56
C SER A 119 5.09 -3.89 -9.43
N ALA A 120 6.26 -3.81 -8.79
CA ALA A 120 7.08 -4.99 -8.49
C ALA A 120 6.47 -5.87 -7.40
N CYS A 121 5.58 -5.31 -6.58
CA CYS A 121 4.83 -6.01 -5.56
C CYS A 121 3.52 -5.28 -5.28
N SER A 122 2.44 -6.04 -5.12
CA SER A 122 1.15 -5.49 -4.69
C SER A 122 1.25 -4.90 -3.28
N ASN A 123 0.97 -3.61 -3.10
CA ASN A 123 0.89 -2.98 -1.78
C ASN A 123 -0.32 -3.48 -0.97
N VAL A 124 -1.26 -4.20 -1.60
CA VAL A 124 -2.44 -4.77 -0.96
C VAL A 124 -2.15 -6.18 -0.47
N THR A 125 -1.69 -7.06 -1.35
CA THR A 125 -1.63 -8.51 -1.08
C THR A 125 -0.22 -9.02 -0.78
N GLY A 126 0.80 -8.19 -1.00
CA GLY A 126 2.20 -8.59 -0.90
C GLY A 126 2.68 -9.47 -2.04
N ILE A 127 1.80 -9.90 -2.97
CA ILE A 127 2.17 -10.76 -4.10
C ILE A 127 3.23 -10.05 -4.94
N VAL A 128 4.33 -10.76 -5.19
CA VAL A 128 5.48 -10.27 -5.96
C VAL A 128 5.28 -10.57 -7.44
N SER A 129 5.58 -9.60 -8.29
CA SER A 129 5.55 -9.73 -9.75
C SER A 129 6.81 -10.41 -10.24
N ASP A 130 6.73 -11.23 -11.30
CA ASP A 130 7.92 -11.66 -12.04
C ASP A 130 8.39 -10.51 -12.95
N THR A 131 9.06 -9.53 -12.34
CA THR A 131 9.51 -8.31 -13.01
C THR A 131 10.47 -8.60 -14.16
N ARG A 132 11.27 -9.67 -14.05
CA ARG A 132 12.21 -10.08 -15.10
C ARG A 132 11.49 -10.68 -16.31
N ALA A 133 10.48 -11.51 -16.09
CA ALA A 133 9.66 -12.04 -17.18
C ALA A 133 8.87 -10.92 -17.88
N ILE A 134 8.33 -9.97 -17.11
CA ILE A 134 7.63 -8.79 -17.67
C ILE A 134 8.58 -7.95 -18.51
N ALA A 135 9.77 -7.62 -17.99
CA ALA A 135 10.78 -6.87 -18.73
C ALA A 135 11.18 -7.56 -20.04
N ARG A 136 11.44 -8.87 -19.99
CA ARG A 136 11.76 -9.67 -21.18
C ARG A 136 10.68 -9.58 -22.24
N LEU A 137 9.42 -9.70 -21.84
CA LEU A 137 8.31 -9.61 -22.78
C LEU A 137 8.18 -8.20 -23.37
N LEU A 138 8.30 -7.14 -22.56
CA LEU A 138 8.26 -5.76 -23.05
C LEU A 138 9.36 -5.48 -24.08
N HIS A 139 10.60 -5.84 -23.78
CA HIS A 139 11.74 -5.60 -24.65
C HIS A 139 11.68 -6.40 -25.96
N GLN A 140 11.06 -7.59 -25.98
CA GLN A 140 10.85 -8.36 -27.20
C GLN A 140 10.04 -7.59 -28.26
N TYR A 141 9.18 -6.65 -27.84
CA TYR A 141 8.39 -5.78 -28.70
C TYR A 141 8.89 -4.33 -28.72
N GLY A 142 10.14 -4.09 -28.27
CA GLY A 142 10.76 -2.75 -28.27
C GLY A 142 10.16 -1.76 -27.27
N ALA A 143 9.38 -2.23 -26.28
CA ALA A 143 8.83 -1.40 -25.21
C ALA A 143 9.81 -1.26 -24.04
N PHE A 144 9.86 -0.09 -23.41
CA PHE A 144 10.65 0.12 -22.19
C PHE A 144 10.00 -0.55 -20.96
N ALA A 145 10.81 -1.03 -20.01
CA ALA A 145 10.36 -1.71 -18.80
C ALA A 145 10.61 -0.86 -17.53
N CYS A 146 9.53 -0.35 -16.93
CA CYS A 146 9.57 0.47 -15.72
C CYS A 146 8.86 -0.21 -14.54
N PHE A 147 9.44 -0.11 -13.34
CA PHE A 147 8.92 -0.80 -12.17
C PHE A 147 8.77 0.08 -10.92
N ASP A 148 7.59 0.03 -10.29
CA ASP A 148 7.32 0.64 -8.99
C ASP A 148 7.73 -0.32 -7.85
N PHE A 149 8.85 0.00 -7.20
CA PHE A 149 9.39 -0.71 -6.04
C PHE A 149 8.96 -0.06 -4.72
N ALA A 150 7.94 0.80 -4.69
CA ALA A 150 7.52 1.44 -3.45
C ALA A 150 7.09 0.42 -2.39
N ALA A 151 6.44 -0.68 -2.75
CA ALA A 151 6.01 -1.68 -1.76
C ALA A 151 7.14 -2.64 -1.36
N SER A 152 8.04 -2.96 -2.29
CA SER A 152 9.02 -4.05 -2.15
C SER A 152 10.45 -3.59 -1.90
N GLY A 153 10.83 -2.38 -2.29
CA GLY A 153 12.21 -1.90 -2.24
C GLY A 153 12.93 -2.01 -0.88
N PRO A 154 12.24 -1.84 0.27
CA PRO A 154 12.86 -2.09 1.58
C PRO A 154 13.29 -3.54 1.82
N TYR A 155 12.76 -4.48 1.04
CA TYR A 155 12.79 -5.92 1.34
C TYR A 155 13.49 -6.75 0.27
N VAL A 156 13.41 -6.36 -1.00
CA VAL A 156 13.94 -7.15 -2.14
C VAL A 156 15.19 -6.53 -2.74
N GLU A 157 16.00 -7.33 -3.41
CA GLU A 157 17.08 -6.81 -4.25
C GLU A 157 16.49 -6.01 -5.43
N ILE A 158 17.09 -4.85 -5.72
CA ILE A 158 16.79 -4.06 -6.92
C ILE A 158 18.08 -3.98 -7.72
N ASN A 159 18.04 -4.48 -8.94
CA ASN A 159 19.17 -4.42 -9.86
C ASN A 159 18.65 -4.08 -11.26
N THR A 160 18.93 -2.88 -11.77
CA THR A 160 18.36 -2.44 -13.05
C THR A 160 18.84 -3.28 -14.21
N LYS A 161 20.14 -3.58 -14.33
CA LYS A 161 20.69 -4.27 -15.52
C LYS A 161 20.28 -3.59 -16.83
N ALA A 162 20.34 -2.26 -16.88
CA ALA A 162 19.85 -1.47 -18.00
C ALA A 162 20.48 -1.94 -19.32
N GLY A 163 19.64 -2.12 -20.36
CA GLY A 163 20.06 -2.62 -21.67
C GLY A 163 20.13 -4.15 -21.80
N GLU A 164 20.01 -4.92 -20.72
CA GLU A 164 19.78 -6.37 -20.80
C GLU A 164 18.32 -6.68 -21.17
N ILE A 165 18.07 -7.85 -21.77
CA ILE A 165 16.72 -8.24 -22.20
C ILE A 165 15.73 -8.34 -21.03
N ASP A 166 16.18 -8.66 -19.81
CA ASP A 166 15.37 -8.66 -18.59
C ASP A 166 15.71 -7.50 -17.64
N GLY A 167 16.37 -6.47 -18.19
CA GLY A 167 16.71 -5.23 -17.50
C GLY A 167 15.52 -4.32 -17.23
N TYR A 168 15.73 -3.29 -16.42
CA TYR A 168 14.76 -2.26 -16.10
C TYR A 168 15.27 -0.92 -16.65
N ASP A 169 14.45 -0.25 -17.44
CA ASP A 169 14.78 1.08 -17.98
C ASP A 169 14.42 2.19 -17.00
N ALA A 170 13.51 1.94 -16.05
CA ALA A 170 13.32 2.83 -14.92
C ALA A 170 12.86 2.09 -13.66
N VAL A 171 13.31 2.55 -12.50
CA VAL A 171 12.83 2.09 -11.20
C VAL A 171 12.43 3.26 -10.33
N PHE A 172 11.26 3.14 -9.70
CA PHE A 172 10.74 4.12 -8.76
C PHE A 172 10.88 3.57 -7.34
N VAL A 173 11.51 4.34 -6.44
CA VAL A 173 11.69 3.94 -5.03
C VAL A 173 11.13 5.00 -4.07
N SER A 174 10.54 4.53 -2.98
CA SER A 174 10.08 5.35 -1.85
C SER A 174 10.92 5.07 -0.60
N PRO A 175 12.06 5.76 -0.39
CA PRO A 175 12.92 5.48 0.74
C PRO A 175 12.28 5.75 2.10
N HIS A 176 11.20 6.56 2.18
CA HIS A 176 10.43 6.73 3.43
C HIS A 176 9.77 5.45 3.95
N LYS A 177 9.76 4.36 3.16
CA LYS A 177 9.31 3.04 3.58
C LYS A 177 10.44 2.13 4.06
N PHE A 178 11.69 2.57 3.93
CA PHE A 178 12.86 1.89 4.48
C PHE A 178 13.03 2.30 5.95
N ILE A 179 13.65 1.45 6.75
CA ILE A 179 13.97 1.78 8.14
C ILE A 179 14.85 3.04 8.16
N GLY A 180 14.44 4.05 8.92
CA GLY A 180 15.14 5.32 9.05
C GLY A 180 14.96 6.31 7.88
N GLY A 181 14.27 5.91 6.82
CA GLY A 181 14.15 6.71 5.59
C GLY A 181 13.07 7.79 5.63
N ALA A 182 12.25 7.90 6.67
CA ALA A 182 11.23 8.95 6.77
C ALA A 182 11.84 10.36 6.59
N GLY A 183 11.30 11.15 5.67
CA GLY A 183 11.87 12.45 5.28
C GLY A 183 12.88 12.41 4.13
N SER A 184 13.12 11.25 3.51
CA SER A 184 13.88 11.10 2.26
C SER A 184 13.11 11.60 1.03
N PRO A 185 13.78 11.95 -0.09
CA PRO A 185 13.08 12.21 -1.34
C PRO A 185 12.57 10.89 -1.96
N GLY A 186 11.64 10.96 -2.92
CA GLY A 186 11.46 9.86 -3.88
C GLY A 186 12.70 9.70 -4.77
N ILE A 187 12.88 8.53 -5.36
CA ILE A 187 14.03 8.25 -6.23
C ILE A 187 13.54 7.67 -7.54
N LEU A 188 14.02 8.25 -8.64
CA LEU A 188 13.95 7.72 -9.99
C LEU A 188 15.36 7.36 -10.43
N LEU A 189 15.61 6.09 -10.75
CA LEU A 189 16.78 5.70 -11.53
C LEU A 189 16.26 5.27 -12.89
N MET A 190 16.78 5.88 -13.96
CA MET A 190 16.30 5.61 -15.32
C MET A 190 17.43 5.56 -16.33
N SER A 191 17.25 4.80 -17.40
CA SER A 191 18.10 4.87 -18.59
C SER A 191 18.03 6.26 -19.20
N LYS A 192 19.18 6.80 -19.61
CA LYS A 192 19.25 8.08 -20.34
C LYS A 192 18.49 8.05 -21.66
N LYS A 193 18.16 6.88 -22.22
CA LYS A 193 17.30 6.74 -23.41
C LYS A 193 15.86 7.25 -23.19
N LEU A 194 15.39 7.26 -21.94
CA LEU A 194 14.08 7.82 -21.57
C LEU A 194 14.12 9.34 -21.36
N TYR A 195 15.30 9.97 -21.45
CA TYR A 195 15.46 11.42 -21.33
C TYR A 195 15.27 12.10 -22.69
N LEU A 196 14.10 12.66 -22.94
CA LEU A 196 13.72 13.23 -24.25
C LEU A 196 13.86 14.76 -24.32
N LEU A 197 14.33 15.39 -23.24
CA LEU A 197 14.50 16.85 -23.17
C LEU A 197 15.92 17.32 -23.56
N THR A 198 16.76 16.46 -24.16
CA THR A 198 18.17 16.79 -24.51
C THR A 198 18.31 18.08 -25.32
N SER A 199 17.40 18.33 -26.25
CA SER A 199 17.40 19.53 -27.12
C SER A 199 16.36 20.58 -26.71
N SER A 200 15.84 20.50 -25.48
CA SER A 200 14.82 21.42 -24.96
C SER A 200 15.26 22.02 -23.63
N THR A 201 14.37 22.72 -22.93
CA THR A 201 14.59 23.12 -21.53
C THR A 201 14.39 21.90 -20.60
N PRO A 202 15.09 21.83 -19.44
CA PRO A 202 14.89 20.76 -18.48
C PRO A 202 13.48 20.79 -17.90
N SER A 203 13.05 19.69 -17.27
CA SER A 203 11.67 19.61 -16.74
C SER A 203 11.39 20.68 -15.69
N THR A 204 12.42 21.04 -14.92
CA THR A 204 12.40 22.10 -13.93
C THR A 204 13.61 22.99 -14.16
N CYS A 205 13.38 24.24 -14.57
CA CYS A 205 14.44 25.23 -14.74
C CYS A 205 14.71 25.98 -13.44
N GLY A 206 15.98 26.26 -13.16
CA GLY A 206 16.38 27.08 -12.00
C GLY A 206 17.90 27.17 -11.85
N GLY A 207 18.35 27.83 -10.78
CA GLY A 207 19.77 27.90 -10.45
C GLY A 207 20.39 26.50 -10.36
N GLY A 208 21.64 26.35 -10.81
CA GLY A 208 22.35 25.07 -10.81
C GLY A 208 22.10 24.17 -12.03
N THR A 209 21.12 24.49 -12.89
CA THR A 209 20.83 23.70 -14.11
C THR A 209 21.56 24.20 -15.36
N VAL A 210 22.14 25.41 -15.30
CA VAL A 210 22.73 26.11 -16.45
C VAL A 210 24.25 26.20 -16.33
N SER A 211 24.92 26.08 -17.47
CA SER A 211 26.34 26.46 -17.64
C SER A 211 26.47 27.94 -17.98
N TYR A 212 25.49 28.52 -18.67
CA TYR A 212 25.47 29.94 -19.03
C TYR A 212 24.04 30.44 -19.26
N VAL A 213 23.76 31.68 -18.84
CA VAL A 213 22.50 32.39 -19.11
C VAL A 213 22.78 33.89 -19.25
N ASN A 214 22.11 34.57 -20.17
CA ASN A 214 22.19 36.01 -20.35
C ASN A 214 20.80 36.66 -20.32
N GLY A 215 20.75 37.98 -20.32
CA GLY A 215 19.48 38.76 -20.28
C GLY A 215 18.94 39.19 -21.64
N PHE A 216 19.50 38.68 -22.75
CA PHE A 216 19.22 39.16 -24.11
C PHE A 216 18.38 38.16 -24.93
N SER A 217 18.68 36.86 -24.84
CA SER A 217 17.95 35.82 -25.58
C SER A 217 17.84 34.54 -24.77
N GLU A 218 16.66 33.91 -24.78
CA GLU A 218 16.46 32.59 -24.17
C GLU A 218 17.25 31.50 -24.92
N GLU A 219 17.41 31.65 -26.23
CA GLU A 219 18.11 30.70 -27.11
C GLU A 219 19.60 30.58 -26.77
N ASP A 220 20.18 31.60 -26.15
CA ASP A 220 21.59 31.61 -25.71
C ASP A 220 21.81 30.85 -24.39
N THR A 221 20.73 30.37 -23.75
CA THR A 221 20.83 29.64 -22.47
C THR A 221 21.45 28.28 -22.69
N LEU A 222 22.61 28.04 -22.09
CA LEU A 222 23.30 26.75 -22.13
C LEU A 222 23.01 25.99 -20.85
N TYR A 223 22.29 24.88 -20.97
CA TYR A 223 22.02 23.95 -19.87
C TYR A 223 23.14 22.92 -19.70
N SER A 224 23.28 22.34 -18.50
CA SER A 224 24.27 21.28 -18.27
C SER A 224 24.02 20.07 -19.17
N ASN A 225 25.09 19.45 -19.66
CA ASN A 225 25.02 18.22 -20.45
C ASN A 225 24.72 16.98 -19.58
N SER A 226 24.92 17.06 -18.27
CA SER A 226 24.63 15.97 -17.34
C SER A 226 23.15 15.95 -16.99
N VAL A 227 22.42 14.87 -17.33
CA VAL A 227 21.00 14.71 -17.00
C VAL A 227 20.74 14.92 -15.50
N GLU A 228 21.61 14.41 -14.64
CA GLU A 228 21.45 14.52 -13.18
C GLU A 228 21.59 15.97 -12.69
N GLU A 229 22.49 16.76 -13.27
CA GLU A 229 22.63 18.19 -12.94
C GLU A 229 21.49 19.01 -13.54
N ARG A 230 21.13 18.71 -14.79
CA ARG A 230 20.12 19.44 -15.57
C ARG A 230 18.73 19.38 -14.93
N GLU A 231 18.42 18.29 -14.24
CA GLU A 231 17.12 18.04 -13.60
C GLU A 231 17.09 18.32 -12.09
N ASN A 232 18.17 18.88 -11.54
CA ASN A 232 18.35 19.15 -10.12
C ASN A 232 18.38 20.66 -9.84
N ALA A 233 17.29 21.33 -10.22
CA ALA A 233 17.15 22.77 -10.09
C ALA A 233 17.06 23.25 -8.64
N GLY A 234 17.72 24.38 -8.37
CA GLY A 234 17.78 25.01 -7.06
C GLY A 234 18.69 24.25 -6.10
N THR A 235 18.51 24.49 -4.79
CA THR A 235 19.26 23.74 -3.78
C THR A 235 18.74 22.30 -3.73
N PRO A 236 19.60 21.30 -4.00
CA PRO A 236 19.16 19.91 -3.96
C PRO A 236 18.72 19.46 -2.57
N PRO A 237 17.98 18.33 -2.47
CA PRO A 237 17.58 17.75 -1.20
C PRO A 237 18.76 17.06 -0.49
N ILE A 238 19.75 17.84 -0.03
CA ILE A 238 21.03 17.35 0.50
C ILE A 238 20.84 16.39 1.68
N THR A 239 20.18 16.85 2.74
CA THR A 239 20.00 16.05 3.97
C THR A 239 19.06 14.88 3.75
N GLN A 240 18.04 15.06 2.89
CA GLN A 240 17.12 14.00 2.54
C GLN A 240 17.81 12.91 1.71
N THR A 241 18.74 13.27 0.83
CA THR A 241 19.55 12.32 0.03
C THR A 241 20.51 11.52 0.93
N ILE A 242 21.19 12.20 1.87
CA ILE A 242 22.05 11.52 2.86
C ILE A 242 21.23 10.54 3.70
N ARG A 243 20.03 10.95 4.15
CA ARG A 243 19.12 10.07 4.89
C ARG A 243 18.68 8.86 4.06
N ALA A 244 18.38 9.05 2.78
CA ALA A 244 18.06 7.93 1.89
C ALA A 244 19.24 6.94 1.82
N ALA A 245 20.47 7.41 1.62
CA ALA A 245 21.64 6.53 1.57
C ALA A 245 21.83 5.75 2.87
N LEU A 246 21.65 6.38 4.05
CA LEU A 246 21.70 5.68 5.33
C LEU A 246 20.62 4.59 5.45
N ALA A 247 19.41 4.84 4.94
CA ALA A 247 18.34 3.84 4.94
C ALA A 247 18.65 2.65 4.02
N PHE A 248 19.28 2.90 2.87
CA PHE A 248 19.82 1.84 2.01
C PHE A 248 20.95 1.07 2.69
N TRP A 249 21.82 1.77 3.44
CA TRP A 249 22.91 1.14 4.18
C TRP A 249 22.44 0.22 5.30
N VAL A 250 21.39 0.60 6.03
CA VAL A 250 20.75 -0.29 7.01
C VAL A 250 20.23 -1.56 6.32
N LYS A 251 19.58 -1.45 5.16
CA LYS A 251 19.11 -2.61 4.39
C LYS A 251 20.27 -3.50 3.91
N GLU A 252 21.32 -2.90 3.35
CA GLU A 252 22.53 -3.62 2.89
C GLU A 252 23.21 -4.35 4.04
N TYR A 253 23.32 -3.72 5.22
CA TYR A 253 23.91 -4.30 6.42
C TYR A 253 23.14 -5.53 6.93
N ILE A 254 21.80 -5.50 6.90
CA ILE A 254 20.95 -6.62 7.33
C ILE A 254 20.99 -7.76 6.31
N GLY A 255 21.07 -7.43 5.02
CA GLY A 255 21.08 -8.38 3.91
C GLY A 255 19.68 -8.80 3.46
N VAL A 256 19.47 -8.85 2.15
CA VAL A 256 18.18 -9.20 1.54
C VAL A 256 17.78 -10.64 1.84
N GLU A 257 18.73 -11.57 1.87
CA GLU A 257 18.48 -12.98 2.19
C GLU A 257 17.92 -13.16 3.61
N THR A 258 18.53 -12.48 4.59
CA THR A 258 18.06 -12.45 5.99
C THR A 258 16.63 -11.90 6.08
N ILE A 259 16.35 -10.81 5.35
CA ILE A 259 15.02 -10.19 5.31
C ILE A 259 14.00 -11.16 4.69
N GLU A 260 14.35 -11.78 3.57
CA GLU A 260 13.48 -12.73 2.86
C GLU A 260 13.15 -13.95 3.73
N GLU A 261 14.14 -14.56 4.39
CA GLU A 261 13.94 -15.70 5.27
C GLU A 261 12.97 -15.36 6.41
N GLN A 262 13.17 -14.20 7.05
CA GLN A 262 12.35 -13.75 8.17
C GLN A 262 10.92 -13.42 7.75
N GLU A 263 10.73 -12.68 6.65
CA GLU A 263 9.39 -12.38 6.12
C GLU A 263 8.66 -13.65 5.68
N HIS A 264 9.37 -14.59 5.05
CA HIS A 264 8.82 -15.88 4.67
C HIS A 264 8.36 -16.67 5.90
N ASN A 265 9.15 -16.71 6.97
CA ASN A 265 8.79 -17.37 8.22
C ASN A 265 7.50 -16.79 8.81
N TYR A 266 7.41 -15.46 8.91
CA TYR A 266 6.24 -14.76 9.43
C TYR A 266 5.01 -15.00 8.57
N MET A 267 5.14 -14.92 7.24
CA MET A 267 4.00 -15.16 6.37
C MET A 267 3.51 -16.60 6.38
N ALA A 268 4.42 -17.59 6.37
CA ALA A 268 4.05 -18.99 6.44
C ALA A 268 3.26 -19.30 7.72
N ARG A 269 3.73 -18.79 8.87
CA ARG A 269 3.06 -18.96 10.17
C ARG A 269 1.72 -18.22 10.24
N ALA A 270 1.65 -16.99 9.71
CA ALA A 270 0.42 -16.21 9.67
C ALA A 270 -0.66 -16.89 8.81
N VAL A 271 -0.29 -17.36 7.62
CA VAL A 271 -1.19 -18.10 6.71
C VAL A 271 -1.64 -19.41 7.35
N ALA A 272 -0.72 -20.20 7.92
CA ALA A 272 -1.05 -21.47 8.56
C ALA A 272 -1.99 -21.28 9.76
N LYS A 273 -1.78 -20.25 10.58
CA LYS A 273 -2.64 -19.99 11.74
C LYS A 273 -4.00 -19.46 11.33
N LEU A 274 -4.04 -18.39 10.53
CA LEU A 274 -5.27 -17.68 10.21
C LEU A 274 -6.10 -18.39 9.14
N GLY A 275 -5.47 -19.12 8.22
CA GLY A 275 -6.17 -19.88 7.17
C GLY A 275 -7.10 -20.98 7.70
N ASN A 276 -6.88 -21.44 8.94
CA ASN A 276 -7.75 -22.43 9.61
C ASN A 276 -9.00 -21.81 10.25
N ILE A 277 -9.10 -20.48 10.32
CA ILE A 277 -10.21 -19.78 10.96
C ILE A 277 -11.31 -19.51 9.93
N LYS A 278 -12.51 -20.10 10.13
CA LYS A 278 -13.64 -19.99 9.18
C LYS A 278 -14.19 -18.57 8.96
N ASN A 279 -13.91 -17.66 9.88
CA ASN A 279 -14.43 -16.30 9.88
C ASN A 279 -13.45 -15.29 9.29
N ILE A 280 -12.27 -15.73 8.84
CA ILE A 280 -11.30 -14.86 8.19
C ILE A 280 -11.04 -15.38 6.77
N VAL A 281 -10.93 -14.45 5.83
CA VAL A 281 -10.51 -14.76 4.46
C VAL A 281 -9.29 -13.90 4.16
N ILE A 282 -8.14 -14.55 3.99
CA ILE A 282 -6.94 -13.88 3.50
C ILE A 282 -7.18 -13.57 2.02
N LEU A 283 -6.94 -12.32 1.62
CA LEU A 283 -7.12 -11.91 0.24
C LEU A 283 -6.06 -12.56 -0.66
N ARG A 284 -6.55 -13.21 -1.73
CA ARG A 284 -5.80 -13.91 -2.80
C ARG A 284 -5.03 -15.17 -2.37
N ASN A 285 -4.57 -15.89 -3.39
CA ASN A 285 -3.88 -17.18 -3.28
C ASN A 285 -2.67 -17.11 -2.33
N THR A 286 -2.78 -17.76 -1.18
CA THR A 286 -1.77 -17.81 -0.13
C THR A 286 -0.54 -18.64 -0.47
N SER A 287 -0.55 -19.36 -1.59
CA SER A 287 0.56 -20.19 -2.07
C SER A 287 1.56 -19.42 -2.93
N LEU A 288 1.21 -18.22 -3.38
CA LEU A 288 2.10 -17.38 -4.19
C LEU A 288 3.16 -16.69 -3.32
N LYS A 289 4.35 -16.49 -3.89
CA LYS A 289 5.43 -15.70 -3.27
C LYS A 289 4.89 -14.30 -2.95
N ARG A 290 4.98 -13.92 -1.68
CA ARG A 290 4.53 -12.62 -1.19
C ARG A 290 5.42 -12.08 -0.09
N LEU A 291 5.55 -10.76 -0.04
CA LEU A 291 6.12 -10.05 1.09
C LEU A 291 5.20 -10.15 2.30
N ALA A 292 5.70 -9.72 3.46
CA ALA A 292 4.98 -9.76 4.73
C ALA A 292 3.83 -8.74 4.87
N ILE A 293 2.95 -8.69 3.85
CA ILE A 293 1.76 -7.85 3.78
C ILE A 293 0.52 -8.75 3.75
N LEU A 294 -0.24 -8.73 4.83
CA LEU A 294 -1.42 -9.56 5.01
C LEU A 294 -2.69 -8.70 4.97
N SER A 295 -3.42 -8.76 3.86
CA SER A 295 -4.78 -8.22 3.75
C SER A 295 -5.82 -9.32 3.92
N PHE A 296 -6.86 -9.04 4.69
CA PHE A 296 -7.90 -10.01 5.03
C PHE A 296 -9.26 -9.36 5.27
N LEU A 297 -10.30 -10.17 5.14
CA LEU A 297 -11.68 -9.88 5.53
C LEU A 297 -12.04 -10.70 6.75
N VAL A 298 -12.79 -10.10 7.68
CA VAL A 298 -13.36 -10.79 8.84
C VAL A 298 -14.87 -10.84 8.67
N TYR A 299 -15.50 -11.96 9.00
CA TYR A 299 -16.94 -12.14 8.89
C TYR A 299 -17.59 -12.48 10.25
N PRO A 300 -18.83 -12.04 10.52
CA PRO A 300 -19.53 -12.35 11.79
C PRO A 300 -19.76 -13.85 11.98
N ALA A 301 -19.40 -14.43 13.13
CA ALA A 301 -19.50 -15.88 13.37
C ALA A 301 -20.95 -16.41 13.17
N THR A 302 -21.13 -17.45 12.35
CA THR A 302 -22.44 -18.06 12.10
C THR A 302 -22.61 -19.37 12.87
N GLN A 303 -23.72 -19.50 13.62
CA GLN A 303 -24.09 -20.75 14.34
C GLN A 303 -24.62 -21.84 13.38
N ASN A 304 -25.24 -21.46 12.24
CA ASN A 304 -25.86 -22.41 11.31
C ASN A 304 -24.88 -22.83 10.21
N ARG A 305 -24.27 -24.00 10.41
CA ARG A 305 -23.19 -24.60 9.59
C ARG A 305 -23.60 -25.10 8.19
N GLY A 306 -24.80 -24.82 7.67
CA GLY A 306 -25.39 -25.64 6.60
C GLY A 306 -25.93 -25.01 5.32
N LYS A 307 -26.29 -23.72 5.26
CA LYS A 307 -27.08 -23.21 4.10
C LYS A 307 -26.95 -21.69 3.85
N GLN A 308 -25.78 -21.10 4.03
CA GLN A 308 -25.54 -19.77 3.46
C GLN A 308 -24.44 -19.89 2.43
N ASP A 309 -24.75 -19.48 1.21
CA ASP A 309 -23.76 -19.35 0.15
C ASP A 309 -22.65 -18.41 0.67
N PRO A 310 -21.36 -18.77 0.52
CA PRO A 310 -20.25 -17.90 0.89
C PRO A 310 -20.38 -16.49 0.30
N GLY A 311 -21.08 -16.35 -0.84
CA GLY A 311 -21.35 -15.08 -1.51
C GLY A 311 -22.41 -14.17 -0.87
N GLN A 312 -23.18 -14.63 0.12
CA GLN A 312 -24.21 -13.80 0.79
C GLN A 312 -23.78 -13.22 2.14
N ARG A 313 -22.68 -13.71 2.73
CA ARG A 313 -22.21 -13.23 4.03
C ARG A 313 -21.42 -11.94 3.83
N LYS A 314 -21.80 -10.86 4.53
CA LYS A 314 -21.09 -9.59 4.47
C LYS A 314 -19.95 -9.55 5.50
N PRO A 315 -18.74 -9.12 5.14
CA PRO A 315 -17.65 -8.97 6.09
C PRO A 315 -17.95 -7.85 7.08
N LEU A 316 -17.30 -7.84 8.24
CA LEU A 316 -17.16 -6.66 9.08
C LEU A 316 -16.45 -5.56 8.29
N ASN A 317 -16.79 -4.31 8.56
CA ASN A 317 -16.14 -3.17 7.93
C ASN A 317 -14.61 -3.19 8.24
N GLY A 318 -13.76 -3.07 7.22
CA GLY A 318 -12.31 -3.15 7.40
C GLY A 318 -11.72 -2.07 8.32
N ARG A 319 -12.36 -0.89 8.41
CA ARG A 319 -11.99 0.18 9.36
C ARG A 319 -12.42 -0.15 10.78
N PHE A 320 -13.55 -0.83 10.95
CA PHE A 320 -13.98 -1.35 12.26
C PHE A 320 -12.98 -2.35 12.82
N VAL A 321 -12.60 -3.36 12.02
CA VAL A 321 -11.61 -4.36 12.42
C VAL A 321 -10.28 -3.70 12.79
N ALA A 322 -9.82 -2.72 11.99
CA ALA A 322 -8.62 -1.95 12.33
C ALA A 322 -8.77 -1.15 13.63
N LYS A 323 -9.96 -0.57 13.89
CA LYS A 323 -10.27 0.15 15.12
C LYS A 323 -10.24 -0.77 16.34
N LEU A 324 -10.78 -1.98 16.25
CA LEU A 324 -10.73 -2.97 17.33
C LEU A 324 -9.30 -3.40 17.65
N LEU A 325 -8.47 -3.66 16.63
CA LEU A 325 -7.06 -4.00 16.82
C LEU A 325 -6.32 -2.88 17.56
N ASN A 326 -6.60 -1.62 17.24
CA ASN A 326 -6.03 -0.46 17.92
C ASN A 326 -6.53 -0.36 19.37
N ASP A 327 -7.85 -0.37 19.59
CA ASP A 327 -8.44 -0.03 20.88
C ASP A 327 -8.21 -1.11 21.95
N LEU A 328 -8.24 -2.38 21.54
CA LEU A 328 -8.11 -3.51 22.47
C LEU A 328 -6.65 -3.91 22.69
N PHE A 329 -5.79 -3.74 21.68
CA PHE A 329 -4.44 -4.31 21.68
C PHE A 329 -3.31 -3.30 21.38
N GLY A 330 -3.64 -2.07 21.00
CA GLY A 330 -2.64 -1.07 20.58
C GLY A 330 -1.99 -1.39 19.23
N ILE A 331 -2.63 -2.22 18.40
CA ILE A 331 -2.08 -2.66 17.11
C ILE A 331 -2.56 -1.71 16.01
N GLN A 332 -1.62 -1.05 15.35
CA GLN A 332 -1.91 -0.16 14.22
C GLN A 332 -2.05 -0.94 12.91
N ALA A 333 -3.29 -1.32 12.58
CA ALA A 333 -3.65 -1.85 11.26
C ALA A 333 -4.13 -0.74 10.31
N ARG A 334 -4.27 -1.05 9.02
CA ARG A 334 -4.93 -0.16 8.05
C ARG A 334 -6.24 -0.76 7.57
N GLY A 335 -7.33 0.01 7.67
CA GLY A 335 -8.63 -0.30 7.08
C GLY A 335 -8.93 0.57 5.86
N GLY A 336 -9.39 -0.02 4.75
CA GLY A 336 -9.80 0.69 3.53
C GLY A 336 -9.15 0.15 2.24
N CYS A 337 -9.34 0.85 1.11
CA CYS A 337 -8.90 0.38 -0.22
C CYS A 337 -7.39 0.55 -0.54
N ALA A 338 -6.56 0.91 0.45
CA ALA A 338 -5.09 1.07 0.33
C ALA A 338 -4.57 1.79 -0.94
N CYS A 339 -5.29 2.80 -1.43
CA CYS A 339 -4.96 3.55 -2.66
C CYS A 339 -4.79 2.65 -3.91
N ALA A 340 -5.56 1.56 -3.98
CA ALA A 340 -5.59 0.60 -5.08
C ALA A 340 -7.05 0.30 -5.46
N GLY A 341 -7.83 1.35 -5.72
CA GLY A 341 -9.29 1.30 -5.93
C GLY A 341 -9.74 0.23 -6.93
N PRO A 342 -9.23 0.23 -8.18
CA PRO A 342 -9.60 -0.78 -9.19
C PRO A 342 -9.27 -2.20 -8.73
N TYR A 343 -8.11 -2.42 -8.12
CA TYR A 343 -7.77 -3.73 -7.57
C TYR A 343 -8.68 -4.11 -6.40
N GLY A 344 -9.06 -3.15 -5.56
CA GLY A 344 -10.05 -3.31 -4.51
C GLY A 344 -11.41 -3.74 -5.04
N HIS A 345 -11.85 -3.18 -6.18
CA HIS A 345 -13.09 -3.61 -6.83
C HIS A 345 -12.98 -5.07 -7.29
N TYR A 346 -11.87 -5.45 -7.91
CA TYR A 346 -11.61 -6.84 -8.29
C TYR A 346 -11.47 -7.80 -7.10
N LEU A 347 -10.95 -7.33 -5.96
CA LEU A 347 -10.83 -8.11 -4.71
C LEU A 347 -12.16 -8.34 -4.00
N LEU A 348 -13.06 -7.37 -4.11
CA LEU A 348 -14.34 -7.35 -3.39
C LEU A 348 -15.54 -7.60 -4.31
N ASN A 349 -15.28 -8.07 -5.53
CA ASN A 349 -16.29 -8.36 -6.56
C ASN A 349 -17.24 -7.18 -6.82
N VAL A 350 -16.69 -5.97 -6.89
CA VAL A 350 -17.43 -4.76 -7.24
C VAL A 350 -17.44 -4.62 -8.75
N ASP A 351 -18.57 -4.92 -9.37
CA ASP A 351 -18.79 -4.70 -10.80
C ASP A 351 -19.01 -3.22 -11.14
N LYS A 352 -19.26 -2.94 -12.42
CA LYS A 352 -19.43 -1.58 -12.93
C LYS A 352 -20.67 -0.90 -12.33
N ASP A 353 -21.79 -1.59 -12.26
CA ASP A 353 -23.05 -0.99 -11.82
C ASP A 353 -23.00 -0.70 -10.32
N TYR A 354 -22.46 -1.64 -9.54
CA TYR A 354 -22.25 -1.44 -8.12
C TYR A 354 -21.20 -0.35 -7.84
N SER A 355 -20.13 -0.27 -8.64
CA SER A 355 -19.17 0.84 -8.57
C SER A 355 -19.81 2.20 -8.81
N LEU A 356 -20.76 2.30 -9.74
CA LEU A 356 -21.46 3.56 -10.03
C LEU A 356 -22.45 3.92 -8.91
N ALA A 357 -23.11 2.92 -8.32
CA ALA A 357 -23.96 3.09 -7.16
C ALA A 357 -23.17 3.63 -5.95
N LEU A 358 -22.01 3.04 -5.65
CA LEU A 358 -21.10 3.53 -4.62
C LEU A 358 -20.67 4.98 -4.87
N ARG A 359 -20.33 5.32 -6.13
CA ARG A 359 -20.00 6.70 -6.52
C ARG A 359 -21.16 7.65 -6.25
N ALA A 360 -22.39 7.28 -6.58
CA ALA A 360 -23.57 8.11 -6.35
C ALA A 360 -23.77 8.40 -4.86
N SER A 361 -23.65 7.39 -3.99
CA SER A 361 -23.73 7.57 -2.54
C SER A 361 -22.61 8.46 -2.00
N ILE A 362 -21.37 8.33 -2.50
CA ILE A 362 -20.24 9.20 -2.13
C ILE A 362 -20.53 10.64 -2.54
N GLN A 363 -21.12 10.89 -3.72
CA GLN A 363 -21.50 12.23 -4.16
C GLN A 363 -22.58 12.87 -3.28
N GLN A 364 -23.42 12.07 -2.62
CA GLN A 364 -24.38 12.53 -1.61
C GLN A 364 -23.73 12.77 -0.22
N GLY A 365 -22.42 12.58 -0.11
CA GLY A 365 -21.64 12.79 1.11
C GLY A 365 -21.60 11.59 2.05
N TYR A 366 -21.92 10.38 1.57
CA TYR A 366 -21.82 9.14 2.34
C TYR A 366 -20.51 8.39 2.03
N GLU A 367 -19.38 8.91 2.50
CA GLU A 367 -18.06 8.29 2.27
C GLU A 367 -17.90 6.91 2.92
N GLY A 368 -18.70 6.61 3.95
CA GLY A 368 -18.65 5.35 4.69
C GLY A 368 -19.02 4.12 3.88
N VAL A 369 -19.68 4.28 2.73
CA VAL A 369 -20.08 3.16 1.84
C VAL A 369 -18.89 2.47 1.17
N LYS A 370 -17.71 3.10 1.18
CA LYS A 370 -16.51 2.58 0.53
C LYS A 370 -16.20 1.15 1.01
N PRO A 371 -16.13 0.17 0.10
CA PRO A 371 -15.69 -1.18 0.43
C PRO A 371 -14.31 -1.14 1.11
N ALA A 372 -14.05 -2.06 2.04
CA ALA A 372 -12.80 -2.02 2.81
C ALA A 372 -12.39 -3.42 3.27
N TRP A 373 -11.08 -3.66 3.31
CA TRP A 373 -10.45 -4.77 4.01
C TRP A 373 -9.56 -4.24 5.12
N THR A 374 -9.03 -5.14 5.94
CA THR A 374 -8.00 -4.82 6.93
C THR A 374 -6.66 -5.36 6.46
N ARG A 375 -5.61 -4.57 6.66
CA ARG A 375 -4.23 -4.93 6.32
C ARG A 375 -3.33 -4.75 7.53
N VAL A 376 -2.54 -5.78 7.82
CA VAL A 376 -1.39 -5.74 8.73
C VAL A 376 -0.13 -6.12 7.96
N SER A 377 1.03 -5.70 8.44
CA SER A 377 2.32 -6.07 7.87
C SER A 377 3.25 -6.54 8.98
N PHE A 378 4.10 -7.52 8.68
CA PHE A 378 5.06 -8.08 9.64
C PHE A 378 6.47 -7.68 9.21
N PRO A 379 6.96 -6.49 9.62
CA PRO A 379 8.31 -6.08 9.26
C PRO A 379 9.34 -7.07 9.81
N TYR A 380 10.42 -7.33 9.07
CA TYR A 380 11.48 -8.25 9.46
C TYR A 380 12.14 -7.93 10.81
N TYR A 381 12.10 -6.68 11.27
CA TYR A 381 12.63 -6.23 12.56
C TYR A 381 11.65 -6.36 13.73
N MET A 382 10.44 -6.90 13.50
CA MET A 382 9.47 -7.24 14.55
C MET A 382 9.97 -8.43 15.38
N SER A 383 9.77 -8.39 16.70
CA SER A 383 10.06 -9.52 17.59
C SER A 383 9.08 -10.70 17.42
N LYS A 384 9.44 -11.89 17.89
CA LYS A 384 8.58 -13.07 17.79
C LYS A 384 7.33 -12.92 18.67
N GLU A 385 7.48 -12.21 19.78
CA GLU A 385 6.46 -11.93 20.79
C GLU A 385 5.42 -10.95 20.23
N GLU A 386 5.86 -9.86 19.59
CA GLU A 386 4.97 -8.93 18.88
C GLU A 386 4.24 -9.63 17.73
N PHE A 387 4.95 -10.43 16.93
CA PHE A 387 4.36 -11.19 15.84
C PHE A 387 3.24 -12.12 16.35
N LYS A 388 3.50 -12.89 17.41
CA LYS A 388 2.49 -13.75 18.05
C LYS A 388 1.30 -12.93 18.55
N SER A 389 1.55 -11.84 19.27
CA SER A 389 0.53 -10.95 19.82
C SER A 389 -0.40 -10.40 18.73
N VAL A 390 0.17 -9.98 17.59
CA VAL A 390 -0.63 -9.52 16.44
C VAL A 390 -1.49 -10.64 15.87
N LEU A 391 -0.97 -11.86 15.72
CA LEU A 391 -1.78 -12.99 15.22
C LEU A 391 -2.88 -13.38 16.20
N ASP A 392 -2.61 -13.40 17.50
CA ASP A 392 -3.60 -13.70 18.53
C ASP A 392 -4.72 -12.65 18.54
N ALA A 393 -4.39 -11.37 18.38
CA ALA A 393 -5.36 -10.29 18.27
C ALA A 393 -6.22 -10.40 17.00
N VAL A 394 -5.63 -10.76 15.86
CA VAL A 394 -6.39 -10.98 14.61
C VAL A 394 -7.33 -12.18 14.74
N GLU A 395 -6.88 -13.28 15.34
CA GLU A 395 -7.71 -14.44 15.66
C GLU A 395 -8.86 -14.09 16.62
N PHE A 396 -8.57 -13.29 17.67
CA PHE A 396 -9.58 -12.79 18.58
C PHE A 396 -10.66 -11.99 17.83
N VAL A 397 -10.27 -11.04 16.98
CA VAL A 397 -11.23 -10.23 16.22
C VAL A 397 -12.01 -11.10 15.22
N ALA A 398 -11.38 -12.11 14.61
CA ALA A 398 -12.07 -13.06 13.74
C ALA A 398 -13.12 -13.91 14.49
N THR A 399 -12.89 -14.15 15.78
CA THR A 399 -13.78 -14.96 16.61
C THR A 399 -14.90 -14.13 17.24
N TYR A 400 -14.54 -13.02 17.88
CA TYR A 400 -15.42 -12.23 18.74
C TYR A 400 -15.73 -10.82 18.22
N GLY A 401 -15.02 -10.33 17.20
CA GLY A 401 -15.08 -8.93 16.77
C GLY A 401 -16.47 -8.41 16.42
N HIS A 402 -17.34 -9.27 15.88
CA HIS A 402 -18.73 -8.91 15.60
C HIS A 402 -19.50 -8.48 16.86
N GLN A 403 -19.25 -9.09 18.02
CA GLN A 403 -19.96 -8.76 19.26
C GLN A 403 -19.69 -7.32 19.71
N PHE A 404 -18.51 -6.79 19.36
CA PHE A 404 -18.11 -5.42 19.68
C PHE A 404 -18.87 -4.37 18.88
N LEU A 405 -19.63 -4.71 17.83
CA LEU A 405 -20.48 -3.74 17.13
C LEU A 405 -21.42 -3.00 18.10
N ALA A 406 -21.89 -3.68 19.15
CA ALA A 406 -22.73 -3.09 20.20
C ALA A 406 -22.05 -1.95 21.00
N LEU A 407 -20.72 -1.86 20.95
CA LEU A 407 -19.93 -0.87 21.67
C LEU A 407 -19.45 0.30 20.80
N TYR A 408 -19.77 0.31 19.51
CA TYR A 408 -19.28 1.32 18.58
C TYR A 408 -20.38 1.96 17.77
N HIS A 409 -20.15 3.21 17.37
CA HIS A 409 -20.99 3.95 16.44
C HIS A 409 -20.26 4.12 15.10
N PHE A 410 -20.98 3.87 14.01
CA PHE A 410 -20.48 4.07 12.66
C PHE A 410 -20.96 5.40 12.09
N ASN A 411 -20.02 6.22 11.61
CA ASN A 411 -20.33 7.47 10.95
C ASN A 411 -20.36 7.28 9.42
N TRP A 412 -21.57 7.30 8.85
CA TRP A 412 -21.78 7.16 7.41
C TRP A 412 -21.15 8.26 6.55
N ARG A 413 -20.92 9.45 7.10
CA ARG A 413 -20.38 10.60 6.36
C ARG A 413 -18.89 10.48 6.08
N ASN A 414 -18.13 9.83 6.95
CA ASN A 414 -16.67 9.72 6.82
C ASN A 414 -16.13 8.28 6.93
N GLY A 415 -16.96 7.32 7.33
CA GLY A 415 -16.60 5.92 7.50
C GLY A 415 -15.85 5.59 8.80
N ASP A 416 -15.86 6.49 9.79
CA ASP A 416 -15.16 6.28 11.05
C ASP A 416 -16.00 5.53 12.08
N TRP A 417 -15.31 4.81 12.98
CA TRP A 417 -15.90 4.08 14.09
C TRP A 417 -15.46 4.69 15.40
N THR A 418 -16.43 5.07 16.24
CA THR A 418 -16.18 5.70 17.55
C THR A 418 -16.72 4.82 18.67
N TYR A 419 -15.95 4.74 19.76
CA TYR A 419 -16.34 3.95 20.93
C TYR A 419 -17.46 4.65 21.71
N ASN A 420 -18.48 3.88 22.11
CA ASN A 420 -19.63 4.37 22.86
C ASN A 420 -19.51 3.99 24.34
N ASN A 421 -19.00 4.94 25.15
CA ASN A 421 -18.86 4.77 26.59
C ASN A 421 -20.18 4.38 27.29
N ARG A 422 -21.31 4.96 26.87
CA ARG A 422 -22.62 4.70 27.51
C ARG A 422 -23.07 3.26 27.29
N ALA A 423 -22.92 2.75 26.06
CA ALA A 423 -23.25 1.36 25.75
C ALA A 423 -22.42 0.39 26.60
N PHE A 424 -21.15 0.69 26.83
CA PHE A 424 -20.30 -0.12 27.70
C PHE A 424 -20.72 -0.05 29.17
N ASP A 425 -21.04 1.14 29.69
CA ASP A 425 -21.51 1.30 31.07
C ASP A 425 -22.82 0.53 31.32
N GLU A 426 -23.75 0.53 30.35
CA GLU A 426 -24.98 -0.27 30.40
C GLU A 426 -24.70 -1.77 30.42
N ILE A 427 -23.79 -2.25 29.57
CA ILE A 427 -23.38 -3.67 29.55
C ILE A 427 -22.72 -4.07 30.87
N LEU A 428 -21.83 -3.23 31.41
CA LEU A 428 -21.20 -3.48 32.71
C LEU A 428 -22.21 -3.47 33.86
N HIS A 429 -23.18 -2.56 33.84
CA HIS A 429 -24.24 -2.51 34.84
C HIS A 429 -25.08 -3.80 34.80
N ASN A 430 -25.50 -4.23 33.61
CA ASN A 430 -26.24 -5.48 33.43
C ASN A 430 -25.43 -6.71 33.83
N ALA A 431 -24.13 -6.71 33.54
CA ALA A 431 -23.22 -7.78 33.92
C ALA A 431 -23.05 -7.89 35.44
N ARG A 432 -22.88 -6.77 36.16
CA ARG A 432 -22.81 -6.75 37.64
C ARG A 432 -24.04 -7.36 38.30
N ASN A 433 -25.21 -7.19 37.69
CA ASN A 433 -26.46 -7.73 38.21
C ASN A 433 -26.65 -9.23 37.90
N ASN A 434 -25.86 -9.81 36.99
CA ASN A 434 -26.09 -11.17 36.46
C ASN A 434 -24.87 -12.13 36.54
N ILE A 435 -23.66 -11.65 36.85
CA ILE A 435 -22.45 -12.48 36.94
C ILE A 435 -22.44 -13.26 38.27
N LYS A 436 -22.33 -14.58 38.20
CA LYS A 436 -22.14 -15.47 39.37
C LYS A 436 -20.68 -15.57 39.86
N ASP A 437 -19.72 -15.11 39.06
CA ASP A 437 -18.27 -15.22 39.30
C ASP A 437 -17.69 -13.84 39.67
N GLU A 438 -18.04 -13.36 40.87
CA GLU A 438 -17.68 -12.03 41.40
C GLU A 438 -16.15 -11.78 41.42
N VAL A 439 -15.36 -12.84 41.58
CA VAL A 439 -13.90 -12.78 41.68
C VAL A 439 -13.27 -12.34 40.36
N LYS A 440 -13.71 -12.88 39.22
CA LYS A 440 -13.22 -12.45 37.90
C LYS A 440 -13.59 -11.02 37.58
N LEU A 441 -14.82 -10.61 37.93
CA LEU A 441 -15.26 -9.24 37.73
C LEU A 441 -14.46 -8.26 38.60
N ALA A 442 -14.17 -8.62 39.86
CA ALA A 442 -13.33 -7.82 40.74
C ALA A 442 -11.89 -7.68 40.22
N SER A 443 -11.27 -8.77 39.75
CA SER A 443 -9.94 -8.77 39.13
C SER A 443 -9.90 -7.88 37.88
N PHE A 444 -10.88 -8.03 36.99
CA PHE A 444 -11.01 -7.20 35.79
C PHE A 444 -11.17 -5.71 36.11
N MET A 445 -12.01 -5.37 37.09
CA MET A 445 -12.20 -3.99 37.53
C MET A 445 -10.94 -3.40 38.19
N GLN A 446 -10.13 -4.24 38.84
CA GLN A 446 -8.84 -3.85 39.40
C GLN A 446 -7.81 -3.56 38.29
N ASP A 447 -7.75 -4.40 37.27
CA ASP A 447 -6.88 -4.22 36.09
C ASP A 447 -7.23 -2.95 35.30
N LEU A 448 -8.51 -2.67 35.08
CA LEU A 448 -8.99 -1.43 34.48
C LEU A 448 -8.51 -0.19 35.26
N LYS A 449 -8.61 -0.23 36.60
CA LYS A 449 -8.15 0.86 37.48
C LYS A 449 -6.63 1.02 37.48
N LEU A 450 -5.88 -0.08 37.45
CA LEU A 450 -4.42 -0.08 37.35
C LEU A 450 -3.96 0.53 36.01
N ARG A 451 -4.59 0.16 34.89
CA ARG A 451 -4.27 0.73 33.57
C ARG A 451 -4.55 2.23 33.49
N ALA A 452 -5.65 2.71 34.09
CA ALA A 452 -5.93 4.15 34.19
C ALA A 452 -4.87 4.94 34.98
N LYS A 453 -4.16 4.29 35.92
CA LYS A 453 -3.04 4.88 36.67
C LYS A 453 -1.72 4.80 35.91
N VAL A 454 -1.44 3.70 35.21
CA VAL A 454 -0.19 3.54 34.42
C VAL A 454 -0.13 4.49 33.23
N VAL A 455 -1.26 4.83 32.61
CA VAL A 455 -1.32 5.88 31.56
C VAL A 455 -0.87 7.26 32.10
N LYS A 456 -0.84 7.47 33.43
CA LYS A 456 -0.38 8.70 34.07
C LYS A 456 1.08 8.65 34.59
N GLY A 457 1.78 7.53 34.48
CA GLY A 457 3.14 7.38 35.00
C GLY A 457 4.03 6.59 34.05
N THR A 458 4.93 7.28 33.36
CA THR A 458 6.01 6.65 32.57
C THR A 458 7.18 6.36 33.47
N ASP A 459 7.66 5.10 33.50
CA ASP A 459 9.06 4.87 33.84
C ASP A 459 9.67 3.64 33.18
N THR A 460 10.97 3.73 32.94
CA THR A 460 11.78 2.92 32.02
C THR A 460 12.69 1.94 32.78
N ASN A 461 12.78 0.66 32.35
CA ASN A 461 13.98 -0.16 32.53
C ASN A 461 14.03 -1.39 31.60
N LYS A 462 15.19 -1.69 31.01
CA LYS A 462 15.31 -2.42 29.73
C LYS A 462 15.67 -3.92 29.77
N ASN A 463 16.02 -4.52 30.91
CA ASN A 463 16.54 -5.90 30.96
C ASN A 463 15.62 -6.96 31.59
N THR A 464 14.38 -6.60 31.95
CA THR A 464 13.29 -7.51 32.39
C THR A 464 12.19 -7.65 31.34
N ASN A 465 12.44 -7.19 30.11
CA ASN A 465 11.39 -6.79 29.17
C ASN A 465 10.60 -7.94 28.53
N ASP A 466 11.20 -9.06 28.11
CA ASP A 466 10.49 -10.03 27.25
C ASP A 466 9.41 -10.85 27.98
N LYS A 467 9.70 -11.29 29.22
CA LYS A 467 8.69 -11.93 30.08
C LYS A 467 7.58 -10.96 30.45
N ASN A 468 7.91 -9.68 30.63
CA ASN A 468 6.96 -8.63 30.96
C ASN A 468 6.08 -8.24 29.74
N LEU A 469 6.66 -8.25 28.53
CA LEU A 469 5.97 -8.02 27.26
C LEU A 469 4.96 -9.13 26.96
N THR A 470 5.37 -10.39 27.08
CA THR A 470 4.46 -11.53 26.86
C THR A 470 3.28 -11.49 27.84
N ALA A 471 3.56 -11.32 29.14
CA ALA A 471 2.51 -11.19 30.16
C ALA A 471 1.57 -9.99 29.89
N LYS A 472 2.11 -8.88 29.38
CA LYS A 472 1.33 -7.71 28.99
C LYS A 472 0.39 -8.00 27.81
N TYR A 473 0.87 -8.68 26.77
CA TYR A 473 0.05 -9.06 25.62
C TYR A 473 -1.03 -10.07 25.99
N ASP A 474 -0.68 -11.07 26.79
CA ASP A 474 -1.63 -12.06 27.30
C ASP A 474 -2.72 -11.38 28.14
N SER A 475 -2.35 -10.41 29.00
CA SER A 475 -3.32 -9.60 29.75
C SER A 475 -4.26 -8.80 28.84
N TYR A 476 -3.81 -8.28 27.69
CA TYR A 476 -4.70 -7.62 26.71
C TYR A 476 -5.70 -8.60 26.12
N LEU A 477 -5.24 -9.79 25.74
CA LEU A 477 -6.09 -10.85 25.20
C LEU A 477 -7.12 -11.35 26.21
N GLU A 478 -6.72 -11.63 27.45
CA GLU A 478 -7.61 -12.04 28.53
C GLU A 478 -8.67 -10.99 28.83
N THR A 479 -8.27 -9.72 28.89
CA THR A 479 -9.21 -8.59 29.07
C THR A 479 -10.23 -8.54 27.92
N ALA A 480 -9.77 -8.68 26.67
CA ALA A 480 -10.63 -8.64 25.50
C ALA A 480 -11.61 -9.83 25.46
N ILE A 481 -11.17 -11.04 25.82
CA ILE A 481 -12.01 -12.24 25.95
C ILE A 481 -13.06 -12.04 27.04
N PHE A 482 -12.66 -11.48 28.20
CA PHE A 482 -13.62 -11.19 29.26
C PHE A 482 -14.68 -10.19 28.78
N ILE A 483 -14.29 -9.09 28.14
CA ILE A 483 -15.25 -8.12 27.58
C ILE A 483 -16.18 -8.81 26.57
N ALA A 484 -15.65 -9.61 25.65
CA ALA A 484 -16.46 -10.35 24.68
C ALA A 484 -17.51 -11.25 25.37
N SER A 485 -17.15 -11.90 26.49
CA SER A 485 -18.09 -12.73 27.25
C SER A 485 -19.29 -11.98 27.85
N LEU A 486 -19.18 -10.64 27.99
CA LEU A 486 -20.26 -9.77 28.45
C LEU A 486 -21.16 -9.26 27.31
N LEU A 487 -20.72 -9.42 26.06
CA LEU A 487 -21.40 -8.87 24.90
C LEU A 487 -22.41 -9.85 24.30
N PRO A 488 -23.48 -9.34 23.66
CA PRO A 488 -24.42 -10.20 22.97
C PRO A 488 -23.73 -10.91 21.79
N THR A 489 -23.94 -12.22 21.69
CA THR A 489 -23.42 -13.04 20.57
C THR A 489 -24.00 -12.63 19.21
N LYS A 490 -25.18 -12.01 19.20
CA LYS A 490 -25.80 -11.39 18.03
C LYS A 490 -26.13 -9.93 18.35
N PRO A 491 -25.24 -8.97 18.03
CA PRO A 491 -25.57 -7.56 18.19
C PRO A 491 -26.75 -7.19 17.28
N LYS A 492 -27.51 -6.16 17.68
CA LYS A 492 -28.52 -5.57 16.80
C LYS A 492 -27.83 -4.97 15.58
N GLN A 493 -28.43 -5.14 14.42
CA GLN A 493 -27.94 -4.53 13.19
C GLN A 493 -27.94 -3.00 13.35
N GLY A 494 -26.85 -2.36 12.91
CA GLY A 494 -26.72 -0.92 12.87
C GLY A 494 -27.76 -0.27 11.94
N TRP A 495 -28.04 1.00 12.21
CA TRP A 495 -28.95 1.80 11.38
C TRP A 495 -28.30 2.18 10.04
N ILE A 496 -29.05 2.01 8.94
CA ILE A 496 -28.68 2.42 7.58
C ILE A 496 -29.56 3.63 7.21
N PRO A 497 -28.97 4.76 6.75
CA PRO A 497 -29.71 5.90 6.21
C PRO A 497 -30.71 5.49 5.12
N GLU A 498 -31.95 5.97 5.20
CA GLU A 498 -33.01 5.64 4.24
C GLU A 498 -32.69 6.14 2.82
N GLU A 499 -31.86 7.17 2.68
CA GLU A 499 -31.46 7.70 1.37
C GLU A 499 -30.39 6.85 0.67
N LEU A 500 -29.80 5.86 1.36
CA LEU A 500 -28.82 4.93 0.78
C LEU A 500 -29.52 3.78 0.05
N ASP A 501 -29.81 4.00 -1.23
CA ASP A 501 -30.33 2.96 -2.13
C ASP A 501 -29.20 2.11 -2.74
N ILE A 502 -28.41 1.45 -1.88
CA ILE A 502 -27.32 0.56 -2.30
C ILE A 502 -27.21 -0.69 -1.42
N ASP A 503 -26.74 -1.80 -1.99
CA ASP A 503 -26.40 -2.98 -1.20
C ASP A 503 -25.09 -2.74 -0.42
N ILE A 504 -25.16 -2.54 0.90
CA ILE A 504 -23.99 -2.19 1.73
C ILE A 504 -22.95 -3.33 1.70
N PRO A 505 -21.65 -3.07 1.46
CA PRO A 505 -20.64 -4.13 1.28
C PRO A 505 -20.20 -4.83 2.56
N PHE A 506 -20.74 -4.44 3.72
CA PHE A 506 -20.31 -4.90 5.04
C PHE A 506 -21.45 -4.98 6.04
N SER A 507 -21.21 -5.69 7.15
CA SER A 507 -22.08 -5.76 8.31
C SER A 507 -21.83 -4.58 9.25
N ILE A 508 -22.91 -4.04 9.84
CA ILE A 508 -22.91 -2.95 10.82
C ILE A 508 -23.75 -3.28 12.04
#